data_AF-A0A1W9X7M0-F1
#
_entry.id   AF-A0A1W9X7M0-F1
#
_cell.length_a   1.000
_cell.length_b   1.000
_cell.length_c   1.000
_cell.angle_alpha   90.00
_cell.angle_beta   90.00
_cell.angle_gamma   90.00
#
_symmetry.space_group_name_H-M   'P 1'
#
loop_
_entity.id
_entity.type
_entity.pdbx_description
1 polymer ?
#
loop_
_entity_poly.entity_id
_entity_poly.type
_entity_poly.pdbx_seq_one_letter_code
_entity_poly.pdbx_strand_id
1 'polypeptide(L)'
;MASESESKKYYDIFVQALTFFNPYNPFIFGGEKMRKLGVLSAVRVSLLLFLLVLSATSQVLAEEDLKTKELIQLSLDELLDTTVVTATRTETPLSKVAKSISVVSQEDMEMSKEAFLPKLTDNVPGVFLKRNGGPGRLASISIRGAESRFTQFQYNGMPLRDAADAQYTLRAFIQDFYNGGNVERVEVLRGTNSTLYGSQAMGGVVNIITEKWRDDLRLEFRNEMGTRQTALKSARVAYGTEDYYIDINPMHMDTDGEKNGGEHGYLYENLGISGGAGVKLGKDISLEFSTLFFDNDAALNQNTPSLDANHKLVENQAAWDQHHRNQLYQLGLFLNHKLSSIWNYTLRGAISESERHYFWSETPGDQSNYDGKTRYVEMQHNVSPADWLTLTLGADYEKSDYHSQEPLNKYGGVYDPVSYDYDWDVWDAFCNLHFAFLDESLLFDAGGRYNDHKE
;
A
#
# COMPACT_ATOMS: atom_id res chain seq x y z
N MET A 1 17.89 -42.63 6.98
CA MET A 1 16.67 -42.74 7.83
C MET A 1 16.54 -41.63 8.88
N ALA A 2 17.35 -40.56 8.84
CA ALA A 2 17.24 -39.43 9.79
C ALA A 2 16.51 -38.19 9.22
N SER A 3 16.13 -38.16 7.93
CA SER A 3 15.57 -36.97 7.27
C SER A 3 14.05 -36.81 7.38
N GLU A 4 13.29 -37.88 7.63
CA GLU A 4 11.82 -37.79 7.83
C GLU A 4 11.43 -37.25 9.21
N SER A 5 12.34 -37.33 10.19
CA SER A 5 12.09 -36.87 11.56
C SER A 5 12.15 -35.35 11.70
N GLU A 6 12.97 -34.67 10.90
CA GLU A 6 13.13 -33.21 10.97
C GLU A 6 12.07 -32.47 10.17
N SER A 7 11.70 -32.95 8.97
CA SER A 7 10.61 -32.34 8.19
C SER A 7 9.28 -32.37 8.94
N LYS A 8 9.02 -33.45 9.70
CA LYS A 8 7.85 -33.57 10.56
C LYS A 8 7.89 -32.60 11.74
N LYS A 9 9.08 -32.31 12.28
CA LYS A 9 9.27 -31.35 13.37
C LYS A 9 9.01 -29.90 12.91
N TYR A 10 9.45 -29.52 11.70
CA TYR A 10 9.14 -28.21 11.12
C TYR A 10 7.68 -28.09 10.69
N TYR A 11 7.07 -29.16 10.17
CA TYR A 11 5.64 -29.24 9.90
C TYR A 11 4.82 -29.10 11.20
N ASP A 12 5.21 -29.76 12.28
CA ASP A 12 4.52 -29.69 13.57
C ASP A 12 4.70 -28.31 14.24
N ILE A 13 5.85 -27.64 14.09
CA ILE A 13 6.07 -26.26 14.52
C ILE A 13 5.21 -25.28 13.69
N PHE A 14 5.10 -25.50 12.37
CA PHE A 14 4.27 -24.71 11.48
C PHE A 14 2.76 -24.91 11.78
N VAL A 15 2.33 -26.14 12.07
CA VAL A 15 0.96 -26.46 12.50
C VAL A 15 0.66 -25.87 13.88
N GLN A 16 1.63 -25.83 14.80
CA GLN A 16 1.50 -25.16 16.10
C GLN A 16 1.43 -23.63 15.98
N ALA A 17 2.20 -23.02 15.08
CA ALA A 17 2.09 -21.60 14.76
C ALA A 17 0.71 -21.26 14.18
N LEU A 18 0.14 -22.14 13.34
CA LEU A 18 -1.23 -22.03 12.83
C LEU A 18 -2.31 -22.22 13.91
N THR A 19 -2.03 -22.98 14.98
CA THR A 19 -3.00 -23.17 16.08
C THR A 19 -3.00 -22.00 17.06
N PHE A 20 -1.93 -21.18 17.11
CA PHE A 20 -1.88 -19.94 17.88
C PHE A 20 -2.79 -18.84 17.30
N PHE A 21 -3.18 -18.97 16.04
CA PHE A 21 -4.15 -18.11 15.33
C PHE A 21 -5.58 -18.66 15.31
N ASN A 22 -5.92 -19.60 16.20
CA ASN A 22 -7.25 -20.20 16.24
C ASN A 22 -8.26 -19.31 17.00
N PRO A 23 -9.23 -18.64 16.33
CA PRO A 23 -10.19 -17.74 16.96
C PRO A 23 -11.52 -18.45 17.29
N TYR A 24 -11.53 -19.76 17.52
CA TYR A 24 -12.76 -20.47 17.91
C TYR A 24 -13.04 -20.29 19.41
N ASN A 25 -13.79 -19.24 19.75
CA ASN A 25 -14.79 -19.32 20.81
C ASN A 25 -16.08 -18.60 20.35
N PRO A 26 -17.25 -19.26 20.32
CA PRO A 26 -18.39 -18.79 19.55
C PRO A 26 -19.37 -17.97 20.39
N PHE A 27 -19.81 -16.81 19.90
CA PHE A 27 -21.13 -16.25 20.20
C PHE A 27 -21.73 -15.55 18.96
N ILE A 28 -22.62 -16.30 18.30
CA ILE A 28 -23.86 -15.93 17.59
C ILE A 28 -23.92 -14.52 16.94
N PHE A 29 -23.93 -14.44 15.61
CA PHE A 29 -25.09 -14.12 14.76
C PHE A 29 -24.78 -14.47 13.29
N GLY A 30 -25.78 -14.99 12.57
CA GLY A 30 -25.63 -15.74 11.31
C GLY A 30 -25.34 -14.92 10.06
N GLY A 31 -24.57 -15.51 9.14
CA GLY A 31 -24.31 -14.98 7.78
C GLY A 31 -23.01 -15.46 7.11
N GLU A 32 -22.12 -16.14 7.85
CA GLU A 32 -20.71 -16.38 7.45
C GLU A 32 -20.44 -17.35 6.28
N LYS A 33 -21.41 -18.16 5.80
CA LYS A 33 -21.07 -19.31 4.94
C LYS A 33 -20.66 -18.96 3.50
N MET A 34 -21.00 -17.78 2.99
CA MET A 34 -20.60 -17.33 1.64
C MET A 34 -19.41 -16.35 1.68
N ARG A 35 -19.18 -15.62 2.79
CA ARG A 35 -18.08 -14.64 2.97
C ARG A 35 -16.70 -15.27 3.18
N LYS A 36 -16.63 -16.51 3.72
CA LYS A 36 -15.36 -17.24 3.88
C LYS A 36 -14.76 -17.72 2.54
N LEU A 37 -15.52 -17.76 1.44
CA LEU A 37 -15.01 -18.24 0.15
C LEU A 37 -14.05 -17.27 -0.54
N GLY A 38 -14.28 -15.95 -0.46
CA GLY A 38 -13.43 -14.93 -1.08
C GLY A 38 -12.04 -14.84 -0.43
N VAL A 39 -12.00 -14.69 0.89
CA VAL A 39 -10.76 -14.68 1.69
C VAL A 39 -10.00 -16.00 1.55
N LEU A 40 -10.67 -17.16 1.60
CA LEU A 40 -9.99 -18.43 1.34
C LEU A 40 -9.49 -18.55 -0.10
N SER A 41 -10.14 -17.94 -1.10
CA SER A 41 -9.70 -18.03 -2.50
C SER A 41 -8.42 -17.23 -2.77
N ALA A 42 -8.30 -16.00 -2.26
CA ALA A 42 -7.08 -15.19 -2.37
C ALA A 42 -5.90 -15.82 -1.60
N VAL A 43 -6.16 -16.28 -0.37
CA VAL A 43 -5.17 -16.98 0.46
C VAL A 43 -4.76 -18.32 -0.16
N ARG A 44 -5.70 -19.08 -0.77
CA ARG A 44 -5.40 -20.35 -1.47
C ARG A 44 -4.61 -20.17 -2.76
N VAL A 45 -4.90 -19.13 -3.55
CA VAL A 45 -4.13 -18.83 -4.76
C VAL A 45 -2.69 -18.44 -4.40
N SER A 46 -2.53 -17.58 -3.38
CA SER A 46 -1.21 -17.24 -2.83
C SER A 46 -0.49 -18.46 -2.26
N LEU A 47 -1.18 -19.36 -1.55
CA LEU A 47 -0.61 -20.61 -1.01
C LEU A 47 -0.28 -21.66 -2.10
N LEU A 48 -1.05 -21.73 -3.18
CA LEU A 48 -0.79 -22.66 -4.29
C LEU A 48 0.40 -22.21 -5.13
N LEU A 49 0.54 -20.90 -5.37
CA LEU A 49 1.73 -20.30 -5.99
C LEU A 49 2.95 -20.43 -5.06
N PHE A 50 2.77 -20.26 -3.74
CA PHE A 50 3.78 -20.51 -2.70
C PHE A 50 4.29 -21.96 -2.71
N LEU A 51 3.40 -22.95 -2.82
CA LEU A 51 3.78 -24.37 -2.92
C LEU A 51 4.48 -24.72 -4.24
N LEU A 52 4.13 -24.03 -5.33
CA LEU A 52 4.78 -24.21 -6.62
C LEU A 52 6.23 -23.71 -6.58
N VAL A 53 6.49 -22.61 -5.88
CA VAL A 53 7.85 -22.07 -5.64
C VAL A 53 8.63 -22.90 -4.61
N LEU A 54 8.00 -23.38 -3.53
CA LEU A 54 8.64 -24.25 -2.52
C LEU A 54 9.04 -25.63 -3.06
N SER A 55 8.30 -26.16 -4.04
CA SER A 55 8.61 -27.46 -4.63
C SER A 55 9.94 -27.47 -5.42
N ALA A 56 10.42 -26.29 -5.83
CA ALA A 56 11.64 -26.13 -6.60
C ALA A 56 12.93 -26.04 -5.75
N THR A 57 12.83 -25.98 -4.41
CA THR A 57 13.96 -25.57 -3.53
C THR A 57 14.42 -26.63 -2.53
N SER A 58 14.06 -27.91 -2.71
CA SER A 58 14.32 -28.98 -1.71
C SER A 58 15.79 -29.45 -1.55
N GLN A 59 16.78 -28.66 -1.98
CA GLN A 59 18.18 -28.97 -1.69
C GLN A 59 18.93 -27.71 -1.27
N VAL A 60 19.73 -27.88 -0.22
CA VAL A 60 20.66 -26.92 0.41
C VAL A 60 20.11 -26.28 1.69
N LEU A 61 20.46 -26.91 2.82
CA LEU A 61 20.60 -26.26 4.13
C LEU A 61 22.01 -26.58 4.61
N ALA A 62 22.81 -25.56 4.93
CA ALA A 62 23.58 -25.48 6.17
C ALA A 62 24.50 -24.23 6.22
N GLU A 63 24.31 -23.50 7.31
CA GLU A 63 25.26 -22.71 8.13
C GLU A 63 25.75 -21.35 7.61
N GLU A 64 25.34 -20.29 8.32
CA GLU A 64 25.91 -18.94 8.18
C GLU A 64 26.30 -18.33 9.54
N ASP A 65 27.47 -17.69 9.54
CA ASP A 65 28.07 -16.91 10.62
C ASP A 65 27.43 -15.51 10.69
N LEU A 66 26.88 -15.14 11.84
CA LEU A 66 26.32 -13.81 12.10
C LEU A 66 27.42 -12.73 12.17
N LYS A 67 27.40 -11.78 11.22
CA LYS A 67 28.06 -10.47 11.37
C LYS A 67 27.01 -9.37 11.57
N THR A 68 26.99 -8.81 12.77
CA THR A 68 26.23 -7.61 13.13
C THR A 68 26.72 -6.41 12.30
N LYS A 69 25.83 -5.77 11.53
CA LYS A 69 26.10 -4.56 10.75
C LYS A 69 25.64 -3.34 11.56
N GLU A 70 26.54 -2.37 11.74
CA GLU A 70 26.29 -1.12 12.48
C GLU A 70 25.30 -0.19 11.74
N LEU A 71 24.44 0.47 12.51
CA LEU A 71 23.53 1.53 12.07
C LEU A 71 24.33 2.78 11.66
N ILE A 72 24.27 3.19 10.38
CA ILE A 72 24.92 4.40 9.86
C ILE A 72 23.84 5.40 9.44
N GLN A 73 23.95 6.61 9.98
CA GLN A 73 23.22 7.79 9.52
C GLN A 73 23.83 8.21 8.17
N LEU A 74 23.02 8.16 7.09
CA LEU A 74 23.50 8.41 5.71
C LEU A 74 24.25 9.73 5.62
N SER A 75 25.49 9.67 5.15
CA SER A 75 26.26 10.85 4.74
C SER A 75 25.59 11.52 3.52
N LEU A 76 25.90 12.80 3.28
CA LEU A 76 25.31 13.53 2.15
C LEU A 76 25.61 12.84 0.80
N ASP A 77 26.80 12.26 0.66
CA ASP A 77 27.19 11.52 -0.54
C ASP A 77 26.35 10.23 -0.68
N GLU A 78 26.12 9.49 0.40
CA GLU A 78 25.24 8.30 0.38
C GLU A 78 23.77 8.66 0.10
N LEU A 79 23.29 9.81 0.58
CA LEU A 79 21.96 10.31 0.24
C LEU A 79 21.85 10.67 -1.25
N LEU A 80 22.89 11.27 -1.83
CA LEU A 80 22.93 11.65 -3.24
C LEU A 80 23.08 10.45 -4.19
N ASP A 81 23.68 9.37 -3.71
CA ASP A 81 23.78 8.08 -4.40
C ASP A 81 22.53 7.20 -4.22
N THR A 82 21.61 7.58 -3.33
CA THR A 82 20.35 6.86 -3.13
C THR A 82 19.56 6.83 -4.44
N THR A 83 19.26 5.63 -4.91
CA THR A 83 18.51 5.41 -6.15
C THR A 83 17.02 5.59 -5.92
N VAL A 84 16.41 6.45 -6.71
CA VAL A 84 14.96 6.64 -6.77
C VAL A 84 14.41 6.19 -8.12
N VAL A 85 13.16 5.75 -8.14
CA VAL A 85 12.50 5.31 -9.39
C VAL A 85 11.36 6.23 -9.77
N THR A 86 10.71 6.88 -8.80
CA THR A 86 9.45 7.60 -9.00
C THR A 86 9.64 8.87 -9.84
N ALA A 87 10.82 9.50 -9.84
CA ALA A 87 11.00 10.75 -10.58
C ALA A 87 10.97 10.58 -12.11
N THR A 88 11.56 9.49 -12.59
CA THR A 88 11.91 9.22 -14.00
C THR A 88 11.33 7.91 -14.53
N ARG A 89 10.72 7.08 -13.66
CA ARG A 89 10.32 5.68 -13.94
C ARG A 89 11.49 4.75 -14.32
N THR A 90 12.71 5.17 -13.98
CA THR A 90 13.95 4.39 -14.08
C THR A 90 14.73 4.54 -12.79
N GLU A 91 15.49 3.51 -12.40
CA GLU A 91 16.46 3.64 -11.31
C GLU A 91 17.45 4.76 -11.63
N THR A 92 17.37 5.84 -10.86
CA THR A 92 18.13 7.08 -11.06
C THR A 92 18.69 7.55 -9.72
N PRO A 93 20.01 7.80 -9.59
CA PRO A 93 20.56 8.39 -8.38
C PRO A 93 19.89 9.74 -8.07
N LEU A 94 19.67 10.04 -6.80
CA LEU A 94 19.00 11.27 -6.37
C LEU A 94 19.71 12.53 -6.90
N SER A 95 21.04 12.51 -6.98
CA SER A 95 21.87 13.57 -7.57
C SER A 95 21.55 13.88 -9.04
N LYS A 96 20.99 12.93 -9.78
CA LYS A 96 20.69 13.02 -11.22
C LYS A 96 19.21 13.28 -11.51
N VAL A 97 18.42 13.65 -10.49
CA VAL A 97 17.00 13.91 -10.64
C VAL A 97 16.73 15.41 -10.80
N ALA A 98 16.15 15.81 -11.94
CA ALA A 98 15.78 17.21 -12.20
C ALA A 98 14.44 17.65 -11.56
N LYS A 99 13.88 16.85 -10.65
CA LYS A 99 12.59 17.06 -10.00
C LYS A 99 12.70 17.11 -8.47
N SER A 100 11.72 17.75 -7.84
CA SER A 100 11.68 17.81 -6.37
C SER A 100 11.14 16.50 -5.80
N ILE A 101 12.04 15.64 -5.35
CA ILE A 101 11.72 14.38 -4.68
C ILE A 101 12.28 14.38 -3.26
N SER A 102 11.60 13.72 -2.33
CA SER A 102 12.17 13.31 -1.05
C SER A 102 12.03 11.82 -0.89
N VAL A 103 12.98 11.23 -0.16
CA VAL A 103 12.95 9.84 0.26
C VAL A 103 12.82 9.84 1.78
N VAL A 104 11.89 9.06 2.30
CA VAL A 104 11.82 8.69 3.72
C VAL A 104 12.30 7.25 3.79
N SER A 105 13.48 7.02 4.36
CA SER A 105 14.09 5.68 4.39
C SER A 105 13.52 4.83 5.53
N GLN A 106 13.84 3.54 5.52
CA GLN A 106 13.52 2.64 6.63
C GLN A 106 14.14 3.13 7.95
N GLU A 107 15.38 3.62 7.94
CA GLU A 107 16.05 4.14 9.13
C GLU A 107 15.33 5.38 9.69
N ASP A 108 14.85 6.29 8.82
CA ASP A 108 14.05 7.44 9.24
C ASP A 108 12.75 7.00 9.95
N MET A 109 12.14 5.91 9.48
CA MET A 109 10.94 5.32 10.08
C MET A 109 11.27 4.66 11.42
N GLU A 110 12.33 3.86 11.50
CA GLU A 110 12.74 3.13 12.71
C GLU A 110 13.22 4.05 13.85
N MET A 111 14.04 5.07 13.54
CA MET A 111 14.62 5.97 14.55
C MET A 111 13.57 6.74 15.34
N SER A 112 12.42 7.01 14.72
CA SER A 112 11.40 7.87 15.30
C SER A 112 10.43 7.15 16.22
N LYS A 113 10.29 5.83 16.11
CA LYS A 113 9.21 5.03 16.72
C LYS A 113 7.80 5.57 16.39
N GLU A 114 7.69 6.45 15.41
CA GLU A 114 6.44 6.95 14.87
C GLU A 114 6.03 6.08 13.70
N ALA A 115 4.74 6.05 13.41
CA ALA A 115 4.28 5.30 12.27
C ALA A 115 4.45 6.03 10.96
N PHE A 116 4.24 5.26 9.90
CA PHE A 116 4.36 5.63 8.51
C PHE A 116 3.80 7.02 8.14
N LEU A 117 2.59 7.36 8.59
CA LEU A 117 1.90 8.57 8.15
C LEU A 117 2.41 9.90 8.73
N PRO A 118 2.59 10.06 10.06
CA PRO A 118 3.20 11.26 10.62
C PRO A 118 4.55 11.61 10.00
N LYS A 119 5.36 10.61 9.63
CA LYS A 119 6.68 10.83 9.01
C LYS A 119 6.62 11.53 7.67
N LEU A 120 5.62 11.21 6.85
CA LEU A 120 5.46 11.88 5.55
C LEU A 120 5.22 13.37 5.72
N THR A 121 4.62 13.84 6.81
CA THR A 121 4.47 15.27 7.08
C THR A 121 5.69 15.90 7.74
N ASP A 122 6.32 15.21 8.69
CA ASP A 122 7.38 15.82 9.49
C ASP A 122 8.70 15.91 8.72
N ASN A 123 8.96 14.95 7.83
CA ASN A 123 10.22 14.86 7.10
C ASN A 123 10.14 15.44 5.68
N VAL A 124 8.94 15.69 5.14
CA VAL A 124 8.78 16.06 3.73
C VAL A 124 8.18 17.46 3.57
N PRO A 125 8.98 18.46 3.14
CA PRO A 125 8.50 19.82 2.95
C PRO A 125 7.32 19.91 1.96
N GLY A 126 6.27 20.61 2.39
CA GLY A 126 5.08 20.86 1.57
C GLY A 126 4.11 19.68 1.46
N VAL A 127 4.30 18.61 2.24
CA VAL A 127 3.31 17.55 2.42
C VAL A 127 2.45 17.88 3.64
N PHE A 128 1.13 17.78 3.50
CA PHE A 128 0.18 18.02 4.58
C PHE A 128 -0.77 16.83 4.72
N LEU A 129 -0.74 16.21 5.90
CA LEU A 129 -1.67 15.19 6.34
C LEU A 129 -2.82 15.86 7.08
N LYS A 130 -4.03 15.75 6.53
CA LYS A 130 -5.26 16.12 7.21
C LYS A 130 -5.95 14.84 7.68
N ARG A 131 -6.12 14.68 8.98
CA ARG A 131 -6.80 13.52 9.58
C ARG A 131 -7.97 13.99 10.44
N ASN A 132 -9.10 13.31 10.34
CA ASN A 132 -10.33 13.67 11.06
C ASN A 132 -10.44 13.02 12.46
N GLY A 133 -9.34 12.73 13.14
CA GLY A 133 -9.29 12.10 14.47
C GLY A 133 -8.20 11.02 14.56
N GLY A 134 -8.47 9.91 15.22
CA GLY A 134 -7.55 8.74 15.31
C GLY A 134 -7.66 7.78 14.11
N PRO A 135 -6.93 6.64 14.14
CA PRO A 135 -7.12 5.50 13.22
C PRO A 135 -8.58 5.11 12.97
N GLY A 136 -8.88 4.48 11.84
CA GLY A 136 -10.25 4.20 11.38
C GLY A 136 -10.94 5.41 10.73
N ARG A 137 -10.53 6.64 11.03
CA ARG A 137 -11.12 7.84 10.38
C ARG A 137 -10.47 8.18 9.05
N LEU A 138 -11.20 8.92 8.22
CA LEU A 138 -10.66 9.40 6.95
C LEU A 138 -9.43 10.31 7.17
N ALA A 139 -8.37 10.04 6.42
CA ALA A 139 -7.13 10.81 6.38
C ALA A 139 -6.79 11.16 4.93
N SER A 140 -6.24 12.33 4.64
CA SER A 140 -5.89 12.75 3.28
C SER A 140 -4.53 13.41 3.25
N ILE A 141 -3.73 13.13 2.24
CA ILE A 141 -2.46 13.79 1.99
C ILE A 141 -2.61 14.77 0.82
N SER A 142 -2.15 16.00 1.05
CA SER A 142 -2.06 17.05 0.03
C SER A 142 -0.60 17.48 -0.13
N ILE A 143 -0.21 17.82 -1.35
CA ILE A 143 1.17 18.21 -1.69
C ILE A 143 1.15 19.61 -2.28
N ARG A 144 1.91 20.54 -1.69
CA ARG A 144 2.02 21.95 -2.09
C ARG A 144 0.67 22.66 -2.24
N GLY A 145 -0.30 22.30 -1.40
CA GLY A 145 -1.65 22.88 -1.38
C GLY A 145 -2.61 22.34 -2.44
N ALA A 146 -2.20 21.39 -3.28
CA ALA A 146 -3.11 20.70 -4.19
C ALA A 146 -4.10 19.83 -3.41
N GLU A 147 -5.35 19.73 -3.88
CA GLU A 147 -6.35 18.85 -3.28
C GLU A 147 -5.88 17.38 -3.28
N SER A 148 -6.30 16.60 -2.28
CA SER A 148 -5.80 15.22 -2.11
C SER A 148 -6.13 14.26 -3.26
N ARG A 149 -7.16 14.56 -4.06
CA ARG A 149 -7.46 13.81 -5.30
C ARG A 149 -6.39 13.96 -6.39
N PHE A 150 -5.48 14.93 -6.22
CA PHE A 150 -4.31 15.15 -7.08
C PHE A 150 -3.01 14.63 -6.45
N THR A 151 -3.11 13.81 -5.39
CA THR A 151 -2.00 13.04 -4.85
C THR A 151 -2.16 11.59 -5.29
N GLN A 152 -1.31 11.12 -6.19
CA GLN A 152 -1.33 9.73 -6.64
C GLN A 152 -0.51 8.85 -5.70
N PHE A 153 -1.14 7.79 -5.20
CA PHE A 153 -0.44 6.77 -4.42
C PHE A 153 0.00 5.62 -5.30
N GLN A 154 1.16 5.06 -4.97
CA GLN A 154 1.69 3.84 -5.58
C GLN A 154 2.20 2.89 -4.50
N TYR A 155 2.09 1.60 -4.79
CA TYR A 155 2.71 0.54 -4.02
C TYR A 155 3.60 -0.27 -4.96
N ASN A 156 4.91 -0.26 -4.72
CA ASN A 156 5.93 -0.82 -5.61
C ASN A 156 5.84 -0.30 -7.06
N GLY A 157 5.51 0.98 -7.22
CA GLY A 157 5.34 1.61 -8.53
C GLY A 157 4.04 1.29 -9.26
N MET A 158 3.16 0.47 -8.67
CA MET A 158 1.80 0.23 -9.19
C MET A 158 0.83 1.27 -8.62
N PRO A 159 -0.06 1.89 -9.43
CA PRO A 159 -1.07 2.80 -8.91
C PRO A 159 -1.95 2.11 -7.84
N LEU A 160 -2.04 2.70 -6.65
CA LEU A 160 -2.88 2.21 -5.56
C LEU A 160 -4.03 3.19 -5.35
N ARG A 161 -5.26 2.72 -5.50
CA ARG A 161 -6.48 3.55 -5.47
C ARG A 161 -7.57 2.84 -4.67
N ASP A 162 -8.39 3.61 -3.96
CA ASP A 162 -9.67 3.16 -3.46
C ASP A 162 -10.67 3.30 -4.61
N ALA A 163 -11.03 2.19 -5.25
CA ALA A 163 -12.00 2.19 -6.34
C ALA A 163 -13.43 2.44 -5.83
N ALA A 164 -13.65 2.23 -4.53
CA ALA A 164 -14.89 2.54 -3.81
C ALA A 164 -14.97 4.02 -3.38
N ASP A 165 -13.97 4.83 -3.73
CA ASP A 165 -14.02 6.29 -3.67
C ASP A 165 -14.07 6.86 -5.09
N ALA A 166 -15.16 7.58 -5.42
CA ALA A 166 -15.34 8.22 -6.72
C ALA A 166 -14.22 9.23 -7.08
N GLN A 167 -13.41 9.66 -6.11
CA GLN A 167 -12.25 10.53 -6.33
C GLN A 167 -10.92 9.77 -6.35
N TYR A 168 -10.94 8.44 -6.30
CA TYR A 168 -9.76 7.56 -6.25
C TYR A 168 -8.77 7.87 -5.12
N THR A 169 -9.26 8.46 -4.02
CA THR A 169 -8.38 8.82 -2.91
C THR A 169 -8.25 7.65 -1.94
N LEU A 170 -7.07 7.41 -1.37
CA LEU A 170 -6.91 6.36 -0.35
C LEU A 170 -7.39 6.79 1.04
N ARG A 171 -8.41 7.65 1.13
CA ARG A 171 -8.75 8.32 2.41
C ARG A 171 -9.13 7.36 3.54
N ALA A 172 -9.71 6.22 3.21
CA ALA A 172 -10.08 5.19 4.18
C ALA A 172 -8.91 4.26 4.58
N PHE A 173 -7.85 4.17 3.77
CA PHE A 173 -6.80 3.15 3.89
C PHE A 173 -5.39 3.72 4.11
N ILE A 174 -5.18 5.03 3.93
CA ILE A 174 -3.86 5.70 4.12
C ILE A 174 -3.25 5.34 5.48
N GLN A 175 -4.08 5.19 6.53
CA GLN A 175 -3.64 4.82 7.88
C GLN A 175 -3.32 3.36 8.10
N ASP A 176 -3.66 2.48 7.18
CA ASP A 176 -3.48 1.04 7.35
C ASP A 176 -2.01 0.65 7.13
N PHE A 177 -1.26 1.51 6.44
CA PHE A 177 0.19 1.46 6.28
C PHE A 177 0.98 1.74 7.57
N TYR A 178 0.33 1.98 8.71
CA TYR A 178 0.97 2.30 10.00
C TYR A 178 2.07 1.30 10.37
N ASN A 179 1.85 0.01 10.06
CA ASN A 179 2.74 -1.10 10.41
C ASN A 179 3.57 -1.56 9.19
N GLY A 180 4.33 -0.63 8.61
CA GLY A 180 5.14 -0.84 7.40
C GLY A 180 6.44 -1.63 7.60
N GLY A 181 6.43 -2.73 8.35
CA GLY A 181 7.64 -3.49 8.73
C GLY A 181 8.52 -4.02 7.58
N ASN A 182 8.03 -4.05 6.34
CA ASN A 182 8.80 -4.41 5.15
C ASN A 182 8.95 -3.26 4.15
N VAL A 183 8.59 -2.03 4.54
CA VAL A 183 8.78 -0.84 3.70
C VAL A 183 10.24 -0.45 3.75
N GLU A 184 10.90 -0.49 2.60
CA GLU A 184 12.29 -0.05 2.44
C GLU A 184 12.37 1.49 2.44
N ARG A 185 11.46 2.12 1.69
CA ARG A 185 11.40 3.58 1.60
C ARG A 185 10.08 4.08 1.05
N VAL A 186 9.81 5.36 1.28
CA VAL A 186 8.74 6.11 0.63
C VAL A 186 9.33 7.24 -0.21
N GLU A 187 9.00 7.24 -1.49
CA GLU A 187 9.39 8.30 -2.42
C GLU A 187 8.23 9.29 -2.58
N VAL A 188 8.46 10.56 -2.27
CA VAL A 188 7.49 11.64 -2.44
C VAL A 188 7.96 12.60 -3.51
N LEU A 189 7.37 12.49 -4.69
CA LEU A 189 7.64 13.35 -5.83
C LEU A 189 6.65 14.51 -5.85
N ARG A 190 7.15 15.73 -5.67
CA ARG A 190 6.33 16.93 -5.51
C ARG A 190 6.17 17.70 -6.82
N GLY A 191 5.00 18.27 -7.02
CA GLY A 191 4.66 19.09 -8.18
C GLY A 191 3.97 18.29 -9.28
N THR A 192 3.87 18.91 -10.45
CA THR A 192 3.12 18.36 -11.58
C THR A 192 3.83 17.17 -12.19
N ASN A 193 3.29 15.97 -11.98
CA ASN A 193 3.83 14.72 -12.51
C ASN A 193 2.82 13.98 -13.39
N SER A 194 1.83 14.70 -13.89
CA SER A 194 0.79 14.17 -14.78
C SER A 194 1.33 13.60 -16.09
N THR A 195 2.47 14.09 -16.57
CA THR A 195 3.15 13.55 -17.75
C THR A 195 3.46 12.05 -17.62
N LEU A 196 4.00 11.64 -16.48
CA LEU A 196 4.39 10.24 -16.29
C LEU A 196 3.27 9.44 -15.63
N TYR A 197 2.41 10.05 -14.82
CA TYR A 197 1.53 9.29 -13.93
C TYR A 197 0.02 9.54 -14.13
N GLY A 198 -0.36 10.46 -15.01
CA GLY A 198 -1.77 10.78 -15.27
C GLY A 198 -2.33 11.91 -14.41
N SER A 199 -3.60 12.26 -14.62
CA SER A 199 -4.22 13.47 -14.05
C SER A 199 -4.25 13.50 -12.50
N GLN A 200 -4.13 12.33 -11.88
CA GLN A 200 -4.15 12.11 -10.44
C GLN A 200 -2.82 12.51 -9.79
N ALA A 201 -1.75 12.72 -10.56
CA ALA A 201 -0.44 13.16 -10.09
C ALA A 201 -0.17 14.66 -10.30
N MET A 202 -1.21 15.50 -10.40
CA MET A 202 -1.04 16.94 -10.57
C MET A 202 -0.41 17.63 -9.36
N GLY A 203 -0.70 17.17 -8.14
CA GLY A 203 -0.08 17.65 -6.90
C GLY A 203 1.23 16.95 -6.57
N GLY A 204 1.28 15.64 -6.85
CA GLY A 204 2.47 14.82 -6.70
C GLY A 204 2.18 13.33 -6.63
N VAL A 205 3.22 12.55 -6.35
CA VAL A 205 3.18 11.09 -6.22
C VAL A 205 3.77 10.68 -4.88
N VAL A 206 3.12 9.74 -4.19
CA VAL A 206 3.64 9.05 -3.01
C VAL A 206 3.77 7.58 -3.37
N ASN A 207 5.00 7.07 -3.46
CA ASN A 207 5.27 5.69 -3.83
C ASN A 207 5.90 4.93 -2.65
N ILE A 208 5.21 3.90 -2.19
CA ILE A 208 5.60 3.05 -1.08
C ILE A 208 6.35 1.85 -1.65
N ILE A 209 7.61 1.70 -1.31
CA ILE A 209 8.48 0.67 -1.89
C ILE A 209 8.86 -0.31 -0.78
N THR A 210 8.53 -1.59 -1.00
CA THR A 210 8.89 -2.68 -0.08
C THR A 210 10.25 -3.24 -0.41
N GLU A 211 10.96 -3.69 0.62
CA GLU A 211 12.29 -4.27 0.49
C GLU A 211 12.25 -5.57 -0.32
N LYS A 212 13.19 -5.72 -1.25
CA LYS A 212 13.41 -6.95 -2.02
C LYS A 212 14.56 -7.73 -1.41
N TRP A 213 14.26 -8.50 -0.35
CA TRP A 213 15.26 -9.24 0.41
C TRP A 213 15.95 -10.35 -0.41
N ARG A 214 17.21 -10.15 -0.80
CA ARG A 214 17.99 -11.08 -1.64
C ARG A 214 19.18 -11.72 -0.92
N ASP A 215 19.00 -11.93 0.37
CA ASP A 215 19.96 -12.60 1.24
C ASP A 215 19.30 -13.87 1.84
N ASP A 216 20.03 -14.65 2.63
CA ASP A 216 19.48 -15.83 3.32
C ASP A 216 18.32 -15.47 4.28
N LEU A 217 17.74 -16.42 4.99
CA LEU A 217 16.51 -16.25 5.77
C LEU A 217 16.56 -15.07 6.76
N ARG A 218 15.61 -14.14 6.63
CA ARG A 218 15.27 -13.11 7.62
C ARG A 218 13.95 -13.42 8.29
N LEU A 219 13.99 -13.48 9.62
CA LEU A 219 12.82 -13.55 10.48
C LEU A 219 12.81 -12.29 11.34
N GLU A 220 11.73 -11.53 11.28
CA GLU A 220 11.57 -10.32 12.07
C GLU A 220 10.22 -10.36 12.79
N PHE A 221 10.23 -10.01 14.07
CA PHE A 221 9.02 -9.91 14.89
C PHE A 221 8.99 -8.53 15.53
N ARG A 222 7.92 -7.79 15.26
CA ARG A 222 7.69 -6.48 15.85
C ARG A 222 6.49 -6.54 16.78
N ASN A 223 6.66 -6.03 17.99
CA ASN A 223 5.59 -5.89 18.96
C ASN A 223 5.75 -4.54 19.65
N GLU A 224 4.74 -3.68 19.52
CA GLU A 224 4.72 -2.36 20.14
C GLU A 224 3.42 -2.19 20.90
N MET A 225 3.49 -1.49 22.02
CA MET A 225 2.36 -1.23 22.90
C MET A 225 2.45 0.23 23.36
N GLY A 226 1.33 0.93 23.41
CA GLY A 226 1.32 2.36 23.71
C GLY A 226 0.05 2.84 24.39
N THR A 227 -0.08 4.17 24.48
CA THR A 227 -1.27 4.83 25.03
C THR A 227 -2.55 4.38 24.32
N ARG A 228 -3.70 4.51 24.98
CA ARG A 228 -5.02 4.14 24.42
C ARG A 228 -5.13 2.65 24.05
N GLN A 229 -4.46 1.80 24.84
CA GLN A 229 -4.36 0.35 24.60
C GLN A 229 -3.95 0.01 23.17
N THR A 230 -3.09 0.84 22.57
CA THR A 230 -2.66 0.61 21.19
C THR A 230 -1.64 -0.50 21.15
N ALA A 231 -1.86 -1.53 20.34
CA ALA A 231 -0.87 -2.54 20.04
C ALA A 231 -0.62 -2.64 18.53
N LEU A 232 0.65 -2.75 18.14
CA LEU A 232 1.10 -3.03 16.78
C LEU A 232 1.91 -4.31 16.78
N LYS A 233 1.56 -5.25 15.91
CA LYS A 233 2.23 -6.56 15.82
C LYS A 233 2.53 -6.87 14.37
N SER A 234 3.74 -7.31 14.06
CA SER A 234 4.04 -7.88 12.74
C SER A 234 5.01 -9.04 12.87
N ALA A 235 4.94 -9.94 11.90
CA ALA A 235 5.87 -11.06 11.77
C ALA A 235 6.26 -11.16 10.31
N ARG A 236 7.52 -10.84 10.00
CA ARG A 236 8.03 -10.87 8.63
C ARG A 236 8.91 -12.09 8.43
N VAL A 237 8.66 -12.78 7.33
CA VAL A 237 9.48 -13.88 6.83
C VAL A 237 9.94 -13.48 5.44
N ALA A 238 11.25 -13.33 5.27
CA ALA A 238 11.85 -13.05 3.99
C ALA A 238 12.99 -14.03 3.71
N TYR A 239 13.16 -14.42 2.46
CA TYR A 239 14.23 -15.30 2.01
C TYR A 239 14.57 -14.97 0.58
N GLY A 240 15.85 -14.97 0.24
CA GLY A 240 16.28 -14.74 -1.12
C GLY A 240 17.67 -15.25 -1.41
N THR A 241 18.03 -15.09 -2.67
CA THR A 241 19.35 -15.35 -3.22
C THR A 241 19.62 -14.26 -4.27
N GLU A 242 20.74 -14.36 -4.99
CA GLU A 242 20.98 -13.48 -6.13
C GLU A 242 19.87 -13.54 -7.20
N ASP A 243 19.21 -14.69 -7.35
CA ASP A 243 18.27 -14.96 -8.45
C ASP A 243 16.79 -14.84 -8.06
N TYR A 244 16.42 -15.04 -6.80
CA TYR A 244 15.01 -14.95 -6.39
C TYR A 244 14.85 -14.42 -4.98
N TYR A 245 13.66 -13.93 -4.67
CA TYR A 245 13.27 -13.55 -3.33
C TYR A 245 11.80 -13.84 -3.06
N ILE A 246 11.48 -14.00 -1.78
CA ILE A 246 10.13 -14.01 -1.24
C ILE A 246 10.12 -13.20 0.05
N ASP A 247 9.08 -12.39 0.24
CA ASP A 247 8.86 -11.56 1.42
C ASP A 247 7.38 -11.59 1.78
N ILE A 248 7.06 -11.92 3.03
CA ILE A 248 5.71 -11.92 3.56
C ILE A 248 5.73 -11.25 4.93
N ASN A 249 4.88 -10.24 5.11
CA ASN A 249 4.77 -9.44 6.32
C ASN A 249 3.29 -9.24 6.69
N PRO A 250 2.65 -10.19 7.39
CA PRO A 250 1.42 -9.96 8.13
C PRO A 250 1.62 -8.94 9.25
N MET A 251 0.60 -8.10 9.42
CA MET A 251 0.57 -7.05 10.41
C MET A 251 -0.81 -6.95 11.05
N HIS A 252 -0.85 -6.58 12.32
CA HIS A 252 -2.07 -6.34 13.08
C HIS A 252 -1.90 -5.06 13.90
N MET A 253 -2.95 -4.26 13.96
CA MET A 253 -3.05 -3.08 14.80
C MET A 253 -4.39 -3.09 15.51
N ASP A 254 -4.36 -2.88 16.82
CA ASP A 254 -5.55 -2.67 17.64
C ASP A 254 -5.37 -1.42 18.50
N THR A 255 -6.44 -0.63 18.71
CA THR A 255 -6.42 0.54 19.60
C THR A 255 -7.81 0.96 20.05
N ASP A 256 -7.92 1.37 21.31
CA ASP A 256 -9.12 2.00 21.88
C ASP A 256 -9.24 3.49 21.50
N GLY A 257 -8.24 4.05 20.81
CA GLY A 257 -8.20 5.43 20.35
C GLY A 257 -8.53 6.50 21.39
N GLU A 258 -8.93 7.68 20.91
CA GLU A 258 -9.26 8.80 21.79
C GLU A 258 -10.70 8.62 22.31
N LYS A 259 -10.85 8.47 23.63
CA LYS A 259 -12.16 8.46 24.28
C LYS A 259 -12.77 9.86 24.22
N ASN A 260 -13.65 10.10 23.25
CA ASN A 260 -14.31 11.40 23.06
C ASN A 260 -15.56 11.61 23.95
N GLY A 261 -15.59 11.07 25.17
CA GLY A 261 -16.67 11.33 26.14
C GLY A 261 -17.99 10.58 25.94
N GLY A 262 -18.01 9.53 25.10
CA GLY A 262 -19.14 8.60 24.99
C GLY A 262 -19.05 7.42 25.97
N GLU A 263 -20.20 6.83 26.30
CA GLU A 263 -20.31 5.63 27.14
C GLU A 263 -19.77 4.36 26.41
N HIS A 264 -19.59 4.44 25.08
CA HIS A 264 -19.09 3.36 24.20
C HIS A 264 -17.68 3.67 23.67
N GLY A 265 -16.80 2.67 23.79
CA GLY A 265 -15.39 2.78 23.44
C GLY A 265 -15.19 2.95 21.94
N TYR A 266 -14.33 3.89 21.56
CA TYR A 266 -13.70 3.84 20.25
C TYR A 266 -12.98 2.50 20.14
N LEU A 267 -13.09 1.85 18.98
CA LEU A 267 -12.29 0.68 18.63
C LEU A 267 -11.81 0.85 17.20
N TYR A 268 -10.54 0.55 16.98
CA TYR A 268 -10.00 0.35 15.65
C TYR A 268 -9.17 -0.93 15.66
N GLU A 269 -9.47 -1.80 14.71
CA GLU A 269 -8.70 -3.00 14.43
C GLU A 269 -8.34 -3.02 12.94
N ASN A 270 -7.10 -3.36 12.61
CA ASN A 270 -6.65 -3.53 11.24
C ASN A 270 -5.79 -4.77 11.12
N LEU A 271 -6.17 -5.67 10.22
CA LEU A 271 -5.36 -6.78 9.77
C LEU A 271 -4.79 -6.42 8.39
N GLY A 272 -3.47 -6.41 8.27
CA GLY A 272 -2.78 -6.18 7.02
C GLY A 272 -1.91 -7.35 6.60
N ILE A 273 -1.70 -7.49 5.30
CA ILE A 273 -0.67 -8.35 4.73
C ILE A 273 0.01 -7.55 3.62
N SER A 274 1.33 -7.51 3.67
CA SER A 274 2.17 -6.98 2.61
C SER A 274 3.17 -8.05 2.21
N GLY A 275 3.57 -8.05 0.95
CA GLY A 275 4.59 -8.98 0.50
C GLY A 275 4.89 -8.90 -0.98
N GLY A 276 5.83 -9.72 -1.39
CA GLY A 276 6.21 -9.85 -2.78
C GLY A 276 7.11 -11.06 -2.99
N ALA A 277 7.26 -11.41 -4.26
CA ALA A 277 8.22 -12.42 -4.67
C ALA A 277 8.80 -12.00 -6.02
N GLY A 278 10.02 -12.43 -6.32
CA GLY A 278 10.58 -12.20 -7.63
C GLY A 278 11.61 -13.23 -8.01
N VAL A 279 11.80 -13.39 -9.31
CA VAL A 279 12.75 -14.34 -9.89
C VAL A 279 13.40 -13.73 -11.12
N LYS A 280 14.72 -13.91 -11.25
CA LYS A 280 15.50 -13.62 -12.44
C LYS A 280 15.50 -14.86 -13.32
N LEU A 281 15.09 -14.68 -14.57
CA LEU A 281 15.11 -15.71 -15.61
C LEU A 281 16.30 -15.44 -16.51
N GLY A 282 17.47 -15.93 -16.09
CA GLY A 282 18.74 -15.58 -16.71
C GLY A 282 19.20 -14.17 -16.34
N LYS A 283 19.94 -13.51 -17.24
CA LYS A 283 20.60 -12.21 -16.93
C LYS A 283 19.74 -10.99 -17.19
N ASP A 284 18.75 -11.13 -18.07
CA ASP A 284 18.08 -9.99 -18.69
C ASP A 284 16.58 -9.91 -18.37
N ILE A 285 15.97 -10.97 -17.83
CA ILE A 285 14.53 -11.01 -17.53
C ILE A 285 14.33 -11.17 -16.03
N SER A 286 13.42 -10.39 -15.45
CA SER A 286 12.88 -10.66 -14.12
C SER A 286 11.36 -10.64 -14.12
N LEU A 287 10.78 -11.51 -13.30
CA LEU A 287 9.38 -11.52 -12.95
C LEU A 287 9.24 -11.14 -11.48
N GLU A 288 8.32 -10.24 -11.17
CA GLU A 288 8.04 -9.85 -9.79
C GLU A 288 6.52 -9.86 -9.55
N PHE A 289 6.15 -10.25 -8.35
CA PHE A 289 4.80 -10.23 -7.82
C PHE A 289 4.79 -9.36 -6.56
N SER A 290 3.72 -8.58 -6.40
CA SER A 290 3.52 -7.75 -5.22
C SER A 290 2.08 -7.90 -4.73
N THR A 291 1.92 -7.93 -3.41
CA THR A 291 0.60 -8.00 -2.77
C THR A 291 0.50 -7.03 -1.61
N LEU A 292 -0.69 -6.47 -1.47
CA LEU A 292 -1.13 -5.65 -0.35
C LEU A 292 -2.56 -6.01 -0.02
N PHE A 293 -2.87 -6.17 1.26
CA PHE A 293 -4.21 -6.43 1.77
C PHE A 293 -4.38 -5.70 3.10
N PHE A 294 -5.54 -5.07 3.28
CA PHE A 294 -5.99 -4.51 4.53
C PHE A 294 -7.46 -4.86 4.77
N ASP A 295 -7.79 -5.23 6.00
CA ASP A 295 -9.14 -5.41 6.51
C ASP A 295 -9.21 -4.65 7.83
N ASN A 296 -9.82 -3.47 7.78
CA ASN A 296 -9.98 -2.62 8.93
C ASN A 296 -11.44 -2.55 9.37
N ASP A 297 -11.59 -2.52 10.68
CA ASP A 297 -12.85 -2.43 11.40
C ASP A 297 -12.74 -1.27 12.38
N ALA A 298 -13.74 -0.39 12.39
CA ALA A 298 -13.78 0.73 13.31
C ALA A 298 -15.18 1.00 13.84
N ALA A 299 -15.26 1.24 15.15
CA ALA A 299 -16.41 1.81 15.83
C ALA A 299 -16.09 3.25 16.23
N LEU A 300 -16.82 4.21 15.66
CA LEU A 300 -16.47 5.64 15.74
C LEU A 300 -17.68 6.52 16.03
N ASN A 301 -17.48 7.55 16.85
CA ASN A 301 -18.45 8.63 17.03
C ASN A 301 -18.31 9.74 15.98
N GLN A 302 -19.36 10.11 15.27
CA GLN A 302 -19.29 11.15 14.24
C GLN A 302 -19.23 12.61 14.65
N ASN A 303 -19.60 13.01 15.87
CA ASN A 303 -19.57 14.46 16.07
C ASN A 303 -18.13 14.98 16.10
N THR A 304 -17.96 16.20 15.63
CA THR A 304 -16.80 17.00 15.97
C THR A 304 -16.94 17.42 17.43
N PRO A 305 -15.85 17.67 18.18
CA PRO A 305 -15.97 18.45 19.41
C PRO A 305 -16.64 19.78 19.04
N SER A 306 -17.91 19.92 19.41
CA SER A 306 -18.67 21.15 19.24
C SER A 306 -18.46 21.98 20.49
N LEU A 307 -18.35 23.28 20.32
CA LEU A 307 -18.30 24.20 21.43
C LEU A 307 -19.73 24.62 21.76
N ASP A 308 -20.10 24.62 23.04
CA ASP A 308 -21.35 25.23 23.47
C ASP A 308 -21.28 26.76 23.27
N ALA A 309 -22.39 27.45 23.53
CA ALA A 309 -22.43 28.92 23.45
C ALA A 309 -21.42 29.63 24.40
N ASN A 310 -20.75 28.88 25.28
CA ASN A 310 -19.75 29.36 26.23
C ASN A 310 -18.32 28.91 25.89
N HIS A 311 -18.09 28.38 24.68
CA HIS A 311 -16.79 27.83 24.25
C HIS A 311 -16.29 26.64 25.08
N LYS A 312 -17.17 25.92 25.76
CA LYS A 312 -16.83 24.64 26.38
C LYS A 312 -17.00 23.52 25.37
N LEU A 313 -16.06 22.58 25.37
CA LEU A 313 -16.27 21.33 24.65
C LEU A 313 -17.57 20.68 25.14
N VAL A 314 -18.51 20.51 24.22
CA VAL A 314 -19.66 19.64 24.39
C VAL A 314 -19.13 18.22 24.27
N GLU A 315 -19.37 17.41 25.30
CA GLU A 315 -19.04 15.99 25.27
C GLU A 315 -19.75 15.34 24.09
N ASN A 316 -18.97 14.63 23.31
CA ASN A 316 -19.45 14.03 22.10
C ASN A 316 -19.85 12.58 22.39
N GLN A 317 -21.14 12.26 22.33
CA GLN A 317 -21.63 10.91 22.65
C GLN A 317 -21.44 9.94 21.49
N ALA A 318 -20.64 8.90 21.72
CA ALA A 318 -20.46 7.82 20.75
C ALA A 318 -21.75 7.04 20.63
N ALA A 319 -22.38 7.10 19.45
CA ALA A 319 -23.59 6.35 19.17
C ALA A 319 -23.24 4.85 19.03
N TRP A 320 -24.09 3.99 19.59
CA TRP A 320 -23.95 2.52 19.62
C TRP A 320 -23.83 1.85 18.25
N ASP A 321 -24.22 2.58 17.21
CA ASP A 321 -24.62 2.05 15.91
C ASP A 321 -23.71 2.48 14.76
N GLN A 322 -22.63 3.21 15.03
CA GLN A 322 -21.71 3.72 14.02
C GLN A 322 -20.46 2.85 13.92
N HIS A 323 -20.50 1.94 12.95
CA HIS A 323 -19.44 0.99 12.69
C HIS A 323 -19.12 1.00 11.20
N HIS A 324 -17.87 0.84 10.82
CA HIS A 324 -17.55 0.57 9.43
C HIS A 324 -16.47 -0.47 9.29
N ARG A 325 -16.57 -1.24 8.22
CA ARG A 325 -15.55 -2.18 7.81
C ARG A 325 -15.11 -1.84 6.41
N ASN A 326 -13.79 -1.70 6.23
CA ASN A 326 -13.22 -1.44 4.94
C ASN A 326 -12.20 -2.52 4.60
N GLN A 327 -12.19 -2.95 3.35
CA GLN A 327 -11.21 -3.87 2.81
C GLN A 327 -10.56 -3.25 1.59
N LEU A 328 -9.25 -3.40 1.46
CA LEU A 328 -8.49 -3.02 0.27
C LEU A 328 -7.53 -4.14 -0.04
N TYR A 329 -7.46 -4.55 -1.29
CA TYR A 329 -6.37 -5.39 -1.73
C TYR A 329 -5.86 -5.01 -3.11
N GLN A 330 -4.60 -5.34 -3.36
CA GLN A 330 -3.94 -5.17 -4.64
C GLN A 330 -3.01 -6.34 -4.91
N LEU A 331 -3.13 -6.90 -6.11
CA LEU A 331 -2.21 -7.90 -6.66
C LEU A 331 -1.53 -7.28 -7.88
N GLY A 332 -0.20 -7.23 -7.87
CA GLY A 332 0.63 -6.67 -8.93
C GLY A 332 1.56 -7.72 -9.54
N LEU A 333 1.76 -7.65 -10.85
CA LEU A 333 2.74 -8.42 -11.59
C LEU A 333 3.60 -7.50 -12.44
N PHE A 334 4.90 -7.81 -12.51
CA PHE A 334 5.89 -7.07 -13.27
C PHE A 334 6.74 -8.05 -14.07
N LEU A 335 6.95 -7.74 -15.34
CA LEU A 335 7.96 -8.35 -16.20
C LEU A 335 8.94 -7.25 -16.59
N ASN A 336 10.19 -7.38 -16.17
CA ASN A 336 11.27 -6.52 -16.63
C ASN A 336 12.15 -7.29 -17.60
N HIS A 337 12.51 -6.66 -18.72
CA HIS A 337 13.36 -7.25 -19.75
C HIS A 337 14.38 -6.22 -20.24
N LYS A 338 15.65 -6.48 -19.98
CA LYS A 338 16.79 -5.78 -20.56
C LYS A 338 17.04 -6.30 -21.98
N LEU A 339 16.35 -5.71 -22.95
CA LEU A 339 16.46 -6.09 -24.37
C LEU A 339 17.87 -5.86 -24.93
N SER A 340 18.57 -4.83 -24.45
CA SER A 340 19.96 -4.55 -24.77
C SER A 340 20.61 -3.66 -23.71
N SER A 341 21.88 -3.28 -23.89
CA SER A 341 22.54 -2.32 -23.00
C SER A 341 21.87 -0.94 -22.98
N ILE A 342 21.14 -0.58 -24.04
CA ILE A 342 20.49 0.73 -24.20
C ILE A 342 18.97 0.66 -24.09
N TRP A 343 18.37 -0.52 -23.91
CA TRP A 343 16.91 -0.66 -23.97
C TRP A 343 16.39 -1.59 -22.90
N ASN A 344 15.60 -1.02 -21.99
CA ASN A 344 14.82 -1.74 -21.00
C ASN A 344 13.33 -1.67 -21.34
N TYR A 345 12.64 -2.79 -21.17
CA TYR A 345 11.20 -2.91 -21.32
C TYR A 345 10.60 -3.40 -20.01
N THR A 346 9.50 -2.80 -19.59
CA THR A 346 8.73 -3.23 -18.43
C THR A 346 7.26 -3.37 -18.82
N LEU A 347 6.66 -4.51 -18.49
CA LEU A 347 5.22 -4.72 -18.52
C LEU A 347 4.74 -4.88 -17.08
N ARG A 348 3.73 -4.12 -16.69
CA ARG A 348 3.12 -4.20 -15.36
C ARG A 348 1.63 -4.43 -15.50
N GLY A 349 1.06 -5.19 -14.59
CA GLY A 349 -0.39 -5.34 -14.49
C GLY A 349 -0.82 -5.46 -13.03
N ALA A 350 -1.98 -4.92 -12.71
CA ALA A 350 -2.56 -5.08 -11.39
C ALA A 350 -4.07 -5.21 -11.39
N ILE A 351 -4.55 -5.89 -10.35
CA ILE A 351 -5.96 -5.89 -9.96
C ILE A 351 -6.02 -5.37 -8.53
N SER A 352 -6.90 -4.42 -8.29
CA SER A 352 -7.19 -3.92 -6.95
C SER A 352 -8.69 -3.91 -6.72
N GLU A 353 -9.13 -4.26 -5.53
CA GLU A 353 -10.51 -4.09 -5.11
C GLU A 353 -10.56 -3.43 -3.73
N SER A 354 -11.64 -2.71 -3.50
CA SER A 354 -11.91 -2.02 -2.26
C SER A 354 -13.39 -2.15 -1.92
N GLU A 355 -13.70 -2.60 -0.70
CA GLU A 355 -15.06 -2.67 -0.17
C GLU A 355 -15.15 -1.75 1.05
N ARG A 356 -16.25 -1.00 1.19
CA ARG A 356 -16.48 -0.10 2.32
C ARG A 356 -17.93 -0.22 2.76
N HIS A 357 -18.14 -0.77 3.94
CA HIS A 357 -19.47 -1.00 4.51
C HIS A 357 -19.63 -0.18 5.77
N TYR A 358 -20.55 0.79 5.74
CA TYR A 358 -20.91 1.65 6.86
C TYR A 358 -22.25 1.22 7.43
N PHE A 359 -22.26 0.96 8.72
CA PHE A 359 -23.42 0.60 9.51
C PHE A 359 -23.77 1.78 10.39
N TRP A 360 -25.05 2.17 10.38
CA TRP A 360 -25.55 3.37 11.05
C TRP A 360 -26.67 3.10 12.04
N SER A 361 -27.33 1.95 11.94
CA SER A 361 -28.32 1.44 12.89
C SER A 361 -28.48 -0.07 12.73
N GLU A 362 -29.17 -0.68 13.69
CA GLU A 362 -29.61 -2.08 13.60
C GLU A 362 -30.72 -2.28 12.56
N THR A 363 -31.21 -1.20 11.93
CA THR A 363 -32.32 -1.24 10.97
C THR A 363 -31.81 -1.71 9.60
N PRO A 364 -32.32 -2.81 9.04
CA PRO A 364 -32.01 -3.22 7.67
C PRO A 364 -32.38 -2.11 6.67
N GLY A 365 -31.41 -1.68 5.85
CA GLY A 365 -31.57 -0.57 4.88
C GLY A 365 -30.90 0.75 5.27
N ASP A 366 -30.39 0.87 6.51
CA ASP A 366 -29.64 2.04 6.99
C ASP A 366 -28.11 1.83 6.88
N GLN A 367 -27.67 1.30 5.74
CA GLN A 367 -26.28 0.95 5.48
C GLN A 367 -25.80 1.62 4.19
N SER A 368 -24.57 2.13 4.20
CA SER A 368 -23.92 2.62 2.99
C SER A 368 -22.85 1.61 2.59
N ASN A 369 -22.98 1.04 1.40
CA ASN A 369 -22.05 0.05 0.87
C ASN A 369 -21.41 0.61 -0.39
N TYR A 370 -20.10 0.44 -0.52
CA TYR A 370 -19.34 0.85 -1.69
C TYR A 370 -18.34 -0.25 -2.06
N ASP A 371 -18.46 -0.74 -3.27
CA ASP A 371 -17.61 -1.78 -3.82
C ASP A 371 -16.93 -1.24 -5.08
N GLY A 372 -15.62 -1.42 -5.16
CA GLY A 372 -14.83 -0.91 -6.28
C GLY A 372 -13.82 -1.94 -6.75
N LYS A 373 -13.62 -2.00 -8.06
CA LYS A 373 -12.61 -2.85 -8.68
C LYS A 373 -11.87 -2.09 -9.77
N THR A 374 -10.54 -2.16 -9.75
CA THR A 374 -9.68 -1.58 -10.79
C THR A 374 -8.80 -2.65 -11.41
N ARG A 375 -8.71 -2.65 -12.74
CA ARG A 375 -7.77 -3.45 -13.53
C ARG A 375 -6.85 -2.49 -14.28
N TYR A 376 -5.55 -2.67 -14.09
CA TYR A 376 -4.53 -1.80 -14.66
C TYR A 376 -3.53 -2.64 -15.47
N VAL A 377 -3.13 -2.14 -16.64
CA VAL A 377 -2.01 -2.67 -17.41
C VAL A 377 -1.18 -1.52 -17.95
N GLU A 378 0.13 -1.66 -17.92
CA GLU A 378 1.07 -0.66 -18.43
C GLU A 378 2.22 -1.33 -19.15
N MET A 379 2.56 -0.80 -20.32
CA MET A 379 3.83 -1.06 -20.98
C MET A 379 4.71 0.18 -20.96
N GLN A 380 5.99 0.00 -20.63
CA GLN A 380 6.99 1.06 -20.57
C GLN A 380 8.27 0.60 -21.27
N HIS A 381 8.84 1.49 -22.08
CA HIS A 381 10.15 1.36 -22.70
C HIS A 381 11.04 2.49 -22.22
N ASN A 382 12.27 2.17 -21.84
CA ASN A 382 13.32 3.15 -21.55
C ASN A 382 14.49 2.87 -22.51
N VAL A 383 14.76 3.82 -23.41
CA VAL A 383 15.80 3.72 -24.44
C VAL A 383 16.84 4.81 -24.20
N SER A 384 18.07 4.42 -23.91
CA SER A 384 19.21 5.30 -23.66
C SER A 384 20.25 5.17 -24.78
N PRO A 385 20.02 5.76 -25.96
CA PRO A 385 20.92 5.61 -27.11
C PRO A 385 22.31 6.25 -26.88
N ALA A 386 22.42 7.13 -25.89
CA ALA A 386 23.67 7.71 -25.41
C ALA A 386 23.54 8.00 -23.91
N ASP A 387 24.67 8.11 -23.20
CA ASP A 387 24.66 8.35 -21.74
C ASP A 387 24.00 9.68 -21.34
N TRP A 388 23.97 10.65 -22.26
CA TRP A 388 23.34 11.96 -22.06
C TRP A 388 21.86 12.02 -22.46
N LEU A 389 21.27 10.93 -22.97
CA LEU A 389 19.88 10.92 -23.46
C LEU A 389 19.15 9.64 -23.06
N THR A 390 18.02 9.80 -22.36
CA THR A 390 17.07 8.73 -22.11
C THR A 390 15.68 9.12 -22.63
N LEU A 391 15.10 8.24 -23.44
CA LEU A 391 13.74 8.32 -23.92
C LEU A 391 12.89 7.28 -23.18
N THR A 392 11.91 7.74 -22.42
CA THR A 392 10.88 6.91 -21.80
C THR A 392 9.60 7.02 -22.61
N LEU A 393 9.04 5.89 -23.02
CA LEU A 393 7.77 5.77 -23.73
C LEU A 393 6.89 4.80 -22.98
N GLY A 394 5.58 5.03 -22.98
CA GLY A 394 4.67 4.02 -22.48
C GLY A 394 3.24 4.27 -22.84
N ALA A 395 2.42 3.27 -22.54
CA ALA A 395 0.98 3.35 -22.62
C ALA A 395 0.40 2.52 -21.48
N ASP A 396 -0.72 2.99 -20.96
CA ASP A 396 -1.44 2.32 -19.91
C ASP A 396 -2.94 2.30 -20.19
N TYR A 397 -3.58 1.26 -19.65
CA TYR A 397 -5.01 1.07 -19.69
C TYR A 397 -5.50 0.78 -18.29
N GLU A 398 -6.51 1.53 -17.86
CA GLU A 398 -7.18 1.32 -16.60
C GLU A 398 -8.68 1.17 -16.84
N LYS A 399 -9.29 0.14 -16.24
CA LYS A 399 -10.74 0.02 -16.12
C LYS A 399 -11.14 -0.07 -14.66
N SER A 400 -12.09 0.75 -14.25
CA SER A 400 -12.71 0.69 -12.93
C SER A 400 -14.20 0.43 -13.01
N ASP A 401 -14.68 -0.40 -12.10
CA ASP A 401 -16.09 -0.67 -11.85
C ASP A 401 -16.39 -0.23 -10.41
N TYR A 402 -17.50 0.47 -10.20
CA TYR A 402 -17.95 0.97 -8.91
C TYR A 402 -19.43 0.68 -8.71
N HIS A 403 -19.76 0.04 -7.60
CA HIS A 403 -21.12 -0.13 -7.12
C HIS A 403 -21.26 0.57 -5.78
N SER A 404 -22.37 1.28 -5.59
CA SER A 404 -22.72 1.84 -4.29
C SER A 404 -24.18 1.65 -3.98
N GLN A 405 -24.47 1.61 -2.69
CA GLN A 405 -25.81 1.54 -2.15
C GLN A 405 -25.92 2.49 -0.96
N GLU A 406 -26.91 3.38 -0.99
CA GLU A 406 -27.10 4.45 0.01
C GLU A 406 -28.56 4.51 0.48
N PRO A 407 -28.84 4.85 1.75
CA PRO A 407 -30.21 5.01 2.23
C PRO A 407 -30.89 6.25 1.63
N LEU A 408 -32.10 6.11 1.07
CA LEU A 408 -32.85 7.18 0.41
C LEU A 408 -33.18 8.38 1.33
N ASN A 409 -33.61 8.15 2.58
CA ASN A 409 -33.94 9.24 3.50
C ASN A 409 -33.77 8.89 4.99
N LYS A 410 -32.59 9.24 5.53
CA LYS A 410 -32.24 9.11 6.95
C LYS A 410 -33.19 9.83 7.92
N TYR A 411 -33.85 10.91 7.50
CA TYR A 411 -34.67 11.77 8.38
C TYR A 411 -36.18 11.53 8.24
N GLY A 412 -36.60 10.79 7.22
CA GLY A 412 -38.02 10.49 6.94
C GLY A 412 -38.47 9.11 7.44
N GLY A 413 -37.57 8.29 7.97
CA GLY A 413 -37.86 6.93 8.43
C GLY A 413 -38.15 5.92 7.31
N VAL A 414 -37.93 6.28 6.04
CA VAL A 414 -38.05 5.40 4.88
C VAL A 414 -36.65 5.04 4.40
N TYR A 415 -36.23 3.81 4.70
CA TYR A 415 -34.90 3.27 4.39
C TYR A 415 -34.97 2.36 3.16
N ASP A 416 -35.39 2.92 2.02
CA ASP A 416 -35.27 2.23 0.74
C ASP A 416 -33.87 2.52 0.17
N PRO A 417 -33.03 1.53 -0.13
CA PRO A 417 -31.70 1.78 -0.65
C PRO A 417 -31.73 2.26 -2.10
N VAL A 418 -30.92 3.26 -2.42
CA VAL A 418 -30.61 3.72 -3.78
C VAL A 418 -29.27 3.16 -4.19
N SER A 419 -29.22 2.47 -5.32
CA SER A 419 -27.97 1.95 -5.88
C SER A 419 -27.48 2.81 -7.04
N TYR A 420 -26.16 2.97 -7.13
CA TYR A 420 -25.48 3.55 -8.28
C TYR A 420 -24.41 2.59 -8.79
N ASP A 421 -24.40 2.40 -10.10
CA ASP A 421 -23.41 1.61 -10.82
C ASP A 421 -22.70 2.54 -11.80
N TYR A 422 -21.37 2.62 -11.71
CA TYR A 422 -20.54 3.36 -12.65
C TYR A 422 -19.39 2.46 -13.10
N ASP A 423 -19.07 2.50 -14.38
CA ASP A 423 -17.83 1.96 -14.89
C ASP A 423 -17.18 2.97 -15.82
N TRP A 424 -15.86 3.02 -15.83
CA TRP A 424 -15.13 3.90 -16.73
C TRP A 424 -13.80 3.27 -17.08
N ASP A 425 -13.30 3.65 -18.26
CA ASP A 425 -12.00 3.23 -18.75
C ASP A 425 -11.19 4.40 -19.27
N VAL A 426 -9.87 4.25 -19.12
CA VAL A 426 -8.89 5.26 -19.50
C VAL A 426 -7.80 4.60 -20.31
N TRP A 427 -7.56 5.14 -21.51
CA TRP A 427 -6.42 4.81 -22.34
C TRP A 427 -5.46 5.98 -22.38
N ASP A 428 -4.23 5.71 -21.96
CA ASP A 428 -3.21 6.73 -21.86
C ASP A 428 -1.96 6.35 -22.66
N ALA A 429 -1.31 7.35 -23.23
CA ALA A 429 0.00 7.24 -23.85
C ALA A 429 0.90 8.36 -23.36
N PHE A 430 2.15 8.06 -23.01
CA PHE A 430 3.09 9.03 -22.49
C PHE A 430 4.47 8.91 -23.12
N CYS A 431 5.18 10.03 -23.14
CA CYS A 431 6.60 10.09 -23.45
C CYS A 431 7.31 11.08 -22.54
N ASN A 432 8.57 10.80 -22.22
CA ASN A 432 9.48 11.71 -21.55
C ASN A 432 10.88 11.59 -22.14
N LEU A 433 11.52 12.73 -22.31
CA LEU A 433 12.89 12.87 -22.74
C LEU A 433 13.68 13.45 -21.57
N HIS A 434 14.72 12.75 -21.17
CA HIS A 434 15.69 13.19 -20.17
C HIS A 434 17.03 13.42 -20.87
N PHE A 435 17.60 14.61 -20.68
CA PHE A 435 18.91 14.98 -21.21
C PHE A 435 19.85 15.36 -20.06
N ALA A 436 21.09 14.88 -20.11
CA ALA A 436 22.16 15.25 -19.20
C ALA A 436 23.31 15.92 -19.97
N PHE A 437 23.42 17.24 -19.87
CA PHE A 437 24.47 18.04 -20.52
C PHE A 437 25.56 18.44 -19.53
N LEU A 438 26.72 18.84 -20.08
CA LEU A 438 27.83 19.45 -19.33
C LEU A 438 28.29 18.57 -18.17
N ASP A 439 28.61 17.31 -18.44
CA ASP A 439 28.99 16.31 -17.44
C ASP A 439 27.96 16.23 -16.29
N GLU A 440 26.68 16.17 -16.67
CA GLU A 440 25.51 16.04 -15.78
C GLU A 440 25.22 17.26 -14.89
N SER A 441 25.94 18.37 -15.05
CA SER A 441 25.67 19.61 -14.31
C SER A 441 24.41 20.35 -14.77
N LEU A 442 23.91 20.04 -15.98
CA LEU A 442 22.66 20.57 -16.51
C LEU A 442 21.75 19.43 -16.97
N LEU A 443 20.65 19.24 -16.24
CA LEU A 443 19.62 18.25 -16.54
C LEU A 443 18.40 18.92 -17.16
N PHE A 444 17.86 18.34 -18.22
CA PHE A 444 16.65 18.82 -18.88
C PHE A 444 15.66 17.67 -19.07
N ASP A 445 14.45 17.83 -18.53
CA ASP A 445 13.35 16.88 -18.66
C ASP A 445 12.17 17.53 -19.37
N ALA A 446 11.66 16.86 -20.41
CA ALA A 446 10.46 17.27 -21.12
C ALA A 446 9.65 16.07 -21.57
N GLY A 447 8.33 16.13 -21.40
CA GLY A 447 7.46 15.04 -21.81
C GLY A 447 6.01 15.47 -21.98
N GLY A 448 5.22 14.57 -22.57
CA GLY A 448 3.79 14.75 -22.79
C GLY A 448 3.02 13.48 -22.48
N ARG A 449 1.74 13.64 -22.18
CA ARG A 449 0.77 12.55 -22.02
C ARG A 449 -0.50 12.90 -22.77
N TYR A 450 -1.08 11.89 -23.41
CA TYR A 450 -2.40 11.94 -23.99
C TYR A 450 -3.30 11.00 -23.18
N ASN A 451 -4.46 11.51 -22.76
CA ASN A 451 -5.47 10.73 -22.05
C ASN A 451 -6.78 10.70 -22.83
N ASP A 452 -7.34 9.51 -22.98
CA ASP A 452 -8.67 9.29 -23.54
C ASP A 452 -9.56 8.63 -22.50
N HIS A 453 -10.58 9.37 -22.04
CA HIS A 453 -11.51 8.94 -21.02
C HIS A 453 -12.82 8.50 -21.66
N LYS A 454 -13.32 7.33 -21.26
CA LYS A 454 -14.69 6.89 -21.55
C LYS A 454 -15.43 6.71 -20.23
N GLU A 455 -16.49 7.50 -20.09
CA GLU A 455 -17.45 7.48 -18.98
C GLU A 455 -18.79 6.91 -19.43
#